data_AF-A0A672P928-F1
#
_entry.id   AF-A0A672P928-F1
#
_cell.length_a   1.000
_cell.length_b   1.000
_cell.length_c   1.000
_cell.angle_alpha   90.00
_cell.angle_beta   90.00
_cell.angle_gamma   90.00
#
_symmetry.space_group_name_H-M   'P 1'
#
loop_
_entity.id
_entity.type
_entity.pdbx_description
1 polymer ?
#
loop_
_entity_poly.entity_id
_entity_poly.type
_entity_poly.pdbx_seq_one_letter_code
_entity_poly.pdbx_strand_id
1 'polypeptide(L)'
;MRGLLFLLNALFLLESAKGMIYDELNDNDRKIVDKAIVQANQDYGNGKHLDFFTIVNKNNNMVNVVLRPTSCDSTTPGVHRKECSLHNKPPQVSCIDCEGTMERCLLLKQTKEVNHILLY
;
A
#
# COMPACT_ATOMS: atom_id res chain seq x y z
N MET A 1 -26.03 24.58 37.89
CA MET A 1 -24.89 24.29 37.00
C MET A 1 -24.37 22.90 37.28
N ARG A 2 -24.87 21.91 36.54
CA ARG A 2 -24.47 20.50 36.49
C ARG A 2 -24.94 20.02 35.11
N GLY A 3 -24.14 19.44 34.22
CA GLY A 3 -22.75 19.10 34.27
C GLY A 3 -22.31 18.56 32.91
N LEU A 4 -21.01 18.26 32.86
CA LEU A 4 -20.37 17.24 32.02
C LEU A 4 -20.38 17.44 30.49
N LEU A 5 -19.32 18.13 30.04
CA LEU A 5 -18.74 18.03 28.70
C LEU A 5 -18.28 16.58 28.44
N PHE A 6 -18.92 15.88 27.51
CA PHE A 6 -18.36 14.68 26.88
C PHE A 6 -17.46 15.12 25.71
N LEU A 7 -16.19 15.38 25.99
CA LEU A 7 -15.16 15.45 24.95
C LEU A 7 -14.77 14.03 24.57
N LEU A 8 -15.43 13.48 23.55
CA LEU A 8 -15.02 12.24 22.91
C LEU A 8 -13.72 12.48 22.15
N ASN A 9 -12.62 12.09 22.77
CA ASN A 9 -11.32 11.91 22.14
C ASN A 9 -11.43 10.85 21.04
N ALA A 10 -11.68 11.28 19.81
CA ALA A 10 -11.32 10.49 18.64
C ALA A 10 -9.97 11.03 18.13
N LEU A 11 -8.90 10.71 18.87
CA LEU A 11 -7.56 10.78 18.32
C LEU A 11 -7.47 9.64 17.31
N PHE A 12 -7.95 9.87 16.08
CA PHE A 12 -7.60 9.01 14.97
C PHE A 12 -6.09 9.13 14.81
N LEU A 13 -5.38 8.15 15.37
CA LEU A 13 -3.98 7.91 15.08
C LEU A 13 -3.90 7.66 13.58
N LEU A 14 -3.63 8.72 12.81
CA LEU A 14 -2.98 8.57 11.52
C LEU A 14 -1.59 8.01 11.83
N GLU A 15 -1.50 6.70 12.02
CA GLU A 15 -0.32 5.96 11.64
C GLU A 15 -0.19 6.14 10.12
N SER A 16 0.39 7.28 9.71
CA SER A 16 0.95 7.44 8.39
C SER A 16 2.15 6.49 8.34
N ALA A 17 1.84 5.23 8.04
CA ALA A 17 2.84 4.28 7.59
C ALA A 17 3.65 4.99 6.52
N LYS A 18 4.95 5.11 6.77
CA LYS A 18 5.97 5.83 6.00
C LYS A 18 6.10 5.24 4.59
N GLY A 19 5.05 5.36 3.79
CA GLY A 19 4.96 5.09 2.38
C GLY A 19 5.13 6.39 1.60
N MET A 20 5.56 6.29 0.35
CA MET A 20 5.63 7.44 -0.54
C MET A 20 4.22 7.93 -0.84
N ILE A 21 4.01 9.24 -0.93
CA ILE A 21 2.70 9.79 -1.26
C ILE A 21 2.50 9.65 -2.77
N TYR A 22 1.44 8.95 -3.19
CA TYR A 22 1.12 8.75 -4.61
C TYR A 22 1.08 10.07 -5.40
N ASP A 23 0.56 11.14 -4.80
CA ASP A 23 0.47 12.47 -5.40
C ASP A 23 1.85 13.11 -5.69
N GLU A 24 2.93 12.64 -5.05
CA GLU A 24 4.31 13.12 -5.25
C GLU A 24 5.05 12.37 -6.37
N LEU A 25 4.46 11.31 -6.93
CA LEU A 25 5.04 10.57 -8.05
C LEU A 25 5.07 11.45 -9.31
N ASN A 26 6.16 11.36 -10.08
CA ASN A 26 6.19 11.88 -11.45
C ASN A 26 5.26 11.05 -12.36
N ASP A 27 4.95 11.59 -13.54
CA ASP A 27 3.97 10.98 -14.43
C ASP A 27 4.36 9.56 -14.91
N ASN A 28 5.66 9.27 -15.04
CA ASN A 28 6.12 7.95 -15.45
C ASN A 28 5.94 6.93 -14.33
N ASP A 29 6.35 7.28 -13.11
CA ASP A 29 6.17 6.41 -11.94
C ASP A 29 4.68 6.19 -11.63
N ARG A 30 3.86 7.24 -11.78
CA ARG A 30 2.41 7.15 -11.58
C ARG A 30 1.78 6.13 -12.54
N LYS A 31 2.13 6.17 -13.83
CA LYS A 31 1.65 5.19 -14.83
C LYS A 31 2.05 3.76 -14.47
N ILE A 32 3.25 3.55 -13.96
CA ILE A 32 3.73 2.23 -13.54
C ILE A 32 2.95 1.74 -12.31
N VAL A 33 2.77 2.62 -11.33
CA VAL A 33 1.99 2.33 -10.12
C VAL A 33 0.53 2.01 -10.47
N ASP A 34 -0.09 2.75 -11.38
CA ASP A 34 -1.47 2.48 -11.83
C ASP A 34 -1.61 1.09 -12.45
N LYS A 35 -0.67 0.69 -13.33
CA LYS A 35 -0.62 -0.68 -13.87
C LYS A 35 -0.48 -1.71 -12.74
N ALA A 36 0.37 -1.43 -11.76
CA ALA A 36 0.59 -2.33 -10.63
C ALA A 36 -0.66 -2.48 -9.76
N ILE A 37 -1.42 -1.40 -9.54
CA ILE A 37 -2.70 -1.44 -8.80
C ILE A 37 -3.72 -2.28 -9.54
N VAL A 38 -3.89 -2.06 -10.85
CA VAL A 38 -4.82 -2.85 -11.67
C VAL A 38 -4.46 -4.33 -11.60
N GLN A 39 -3.20 -4.67 -11.88
CA GLN A 39 -2.74 -6.06 -11.90
C GLN A 39 -2.85 -6.74 -10.53
N ALA A 40 -2.43 -6.07 -9.45
CA ALA A 40 -2.50 -6.63 -8.11
C ALA A 40 -3.94 -6.86 -7.64
N ASN A 41 -4.87 -5.97 -7.96
CA ASN A 41 -6.28 -6.15 -7.59
C ASN A 41 -6.93 -7.28 -8.41
N GLN A 42 -6.54 -7.46 -9.67
CA GLN A 42 -6.98 -8.61 -10.48
C GLN A 42 -6.45 -9.94 -9.92
N ASP A 43 -5.18 -9.98 -9.51
CA ASP A 43 -4.53 -11.21 -9.06
C ASP A 43 -4.85 -11.56 -7.60
N TYR A 44 -4.93 -10.55 -6.72
CA TYR A 44 -4.92 -10.71 -5.26
C TYR A 44 -5.93 -9.82 -4.50
N GLY A 45 -6.75 -9.02 -5.19
CA GLY A 45 -7.75 -8.13 -4.56
C GLY A 45 -8.94 -8.86 -3.92
N ASN A 46 -8.83 -10.16 -3.67
CA ASN A 46 -9.91 -10.98 -3.13
C ASN A 46 -10.22 -10.57 -1.68
N GLY A 47 -11.36 -9.90 -1.50
CA GLY A 47 -11.89 -9.46 -0.22
C GLY A 47 -11.47 -8.06 0.23
N LYS A 48 -10.40 -7.49 -0.34
CA LYS A 48 -9.93 -6.12 -0.07
C LYS A 48 -9.28 -5.50 -1.29
N HIS A 49 -9.50 -4.19 -1.46
CA HIS A 49 -8.78 -3.38 -2.43
C HIS A 49 -7.31 -3.23 -2.01
N LEU A 50 -6.40 -3.33 -2.97
CA LEU A 50 -4.96 -3.12 -2.80
C LEU A 50 -4.56 -1.76 -3.40
N ASP A 51 -3.74 -1.00 -2.69
CA ASP A 51 -3.27 0.30 -3.17
C ASP A 51 -1.77 0.51 -2.90
N PHE A 52 -1.22 1.53 -3.54
CA PHE A 52 0.18 1.92 -3.49
C PHE A 52 0.64 2.19 -2.06
N PHE A 53 1.70 1.49 -1.66
CA PHE A 53 2.41 1.79 -0.43
C PHE A 53 3.75 2.47 -0.71
N THR A 54 4.59 1.90 -1.58
CA THR A 54 5.90 2.49 -1.90
C THR A 54 6.52 1.89 -3.15
N ILE A 55 7.53 2.57 -3.70
CA ILE A 55 8.48 2.02 -4.67
C ILE A 55 9.73 1.59 -3.89
N VAL A 56 10.01 0.29 -3.80
CA VAL A 56 11.14 -0.24 -3.01
C VAL A 56 12.45 -0.28 -3.78
N ASN A 57 12.38 -0.35 -5.11
CA ASN A 57 13.56 -0.34 -5.97
C ASN A 57 13.21 0.32 -7.31
N LYS A 58 14.10 1.15 -7.82
CA LYS A 58 13.97 1.82 -9.13
C LYS A 58 15.34 1.97 -9.77
N ASN A 59 15.48 1.48 -10.99
CA ASN A 59 16.60 1.75 -11.88
C ASN A 59 16.07 2.03 -13.30
N ASN A 60 16.96 2.21 -14.28
CA ASN A 60 16.57 2.62 -15.63
C ASN A 60 15.63 1.61 -16.33
N ASN A 61 15.68 0.33 -15.95
CA ASN A 61 14.97 -0.73 -16.65
C ASN A 61 13.96 -1.45 -15.75
N MET A 62 13.89 -1.11 -14.45
CA MET A 62 13.09 -1.85 -13.49
C MET A 62 12.53 -0.94 -12.40
N VAL A 63 11.24 -1.09 -12.10
CA VAL A 63 10.57 -0.46 -10.97
C VAL A 63 9.82 -1.52 -10.17
N ASN A 64 10.12 -1.64 -8.88
CA ASN A 64 9.43 -2.53 -7.95
C ASN A 64 8.48 -1.72 -7.07
N VAL A 65 7.18 -1.95 -7.27
CA VAL A 65 6.08 -1.33 -6.55
C VAL A 65 5.55 -2.30 -5.50
N VAL A 66 5.39 -1.83 -4.27
CA VAL A 66 4.74 -2.59 -3.20
C VAL A 66 3.35 -2.01 -2.93
N LEU A 67 2.37 -2.88 -2.88
CA LEU A 67 0.97 -2.59 -2.57
C LEU A 67 0.53 -3.25 -1.28
N ARG A 68 -0.41 -2.62 -0.59
CA ARG A 68 -1.01 -3.11 0.67
C ARG A 68 -2.53 -3.04 0.61
N PRO A 69 -3.23 -3.85 1.44
CA PRO A 69 -4.67 -3.78 1.53
C PRO A 69 -5.11 -2.44 2.09
N THR A 70 -6.27 -1.98 1.67
CA THR A 70 -6.89 -0.77 2.18
C THR A 70 -8.13 -1.08 3.02
N SER A 71 -8.75 -0.04 3.57
CA SER A 71 -10.04 -0.13 4.25
C SER A 71 -11.17 -0.57 3.32
N CYS A 72 -11.05 -0.26 2.03
CA CYS A 72 -12.05 -0.53 1.00
C CYS A 72 -12.13 -2.01 0.62
N ASP A 73 -13.33 -2.45 0.21
CA ASP A 73 -13.56 -3.84 -0.19
C ASP A 73 -13.24 -4.09 -1.68
N SER A 74 -13.32 -5.35 -2.09
CA SER A 74 -13.00 -5.80 -3.45
C SER A 74 -13.99 -5.36 -4.53
N THR A 75 -15.13 -4.74 -4.18
CA THR A 75 -16.03 -4.14 -5.18
C THR A 75 -15.53 -2.77 -5.64
N THR A 76 -14.58 -2.20 -4.91
CA THR A 76 -13.92 -0.95 -5.27
C THR A 76 -13.12 -1.14 -6.57
N PRO A 77 -13.23 -0.21 -7.53
CA PRO A 77 -12.44 -0.29 -8.75
C PRO A 77 -10.93 -0.40 -8.46
N GLY A 78 -10.24 -1.27 -9.19
CA GLY A 78 -8.79 -1.52 -9.07
C GLY A 78 -7.93 -0.38 -9.61
N VAL A 79 -8.17 0.84 -9.13
CA VAL A 79 -7.41 2.07 -9.40
C VAL A 79 -7.05 2.71 -8.06
N HIS A 80 -6.12 3.66 -8.04
CA HIS A 80 -5.77 4.39 -6.81
C HIS A 80 -6.99 5.08 -6.19
N ARG A 81 -7.17 4.96 -4.86
CA ARG A 81 -8.29 5.53 -4.09
C ARG A 81 -7.79 6.25 -2.85
N LYS A 82 -7.70 7.58 -2.93
CA LYS A 82 -7.20 8.43 -1.84
C LYS A 82 -8.02 8.34 -0.55
N GLU A 83 -9.30 8.02 -0.65
CA GLU A 83 -10.20 7.85 0.51
C GLU A 83 -10.02 6.51 1.24
N CYS A 84 -9.34 5.54 0.63
CA CYS A 84 -9.11 4.22 1.19
C CYS A 84 -7.81 4.22 2.00
N SER A 85 -7.88 4.03 3.31
CA SER A 85 -6.69 4.04 4.18
C SER A 85 -5.93 2.72 4.08
N LEU A 86 -4.60 2.78 3.96
CA LEU A 86 -3.74 1.60 3.91
C LEU A 86 -3.74 0.86 5.26
N HIS A 87 -3.63 -0.46 5.19
CA HIS A 87 -3.49 -1.36 6.34
C HIS A 87 -2.18 -2.14 6.26
N ASN A 88 -1.47 -2.24 7.39
CA ASN A 88 -0.25 -3.06 7.53
C ASN A 88 -0.53 -4.56 7.72
N LYS A 89 -1.62 -5.07 7.13
CA LYS A 89 -2.02 -6.49 7.19
C LYS A 89 -1.75 -7.18 5.84
N PRO A 90 -1.55 -8.50 5.82
CA PRO A 90 -1.50 -9.25 4.57
C PRO A 90 -2.82 -9.14 3.77
N PRO A 91 -2.78 -9.33 2.44
CA PRO A 91 -1.59 -9.59 1.63
C PRO A 91 -0.80 -8.31 1.30
N GLN A 92 0.53 -8.34 1.43
CA GLN A 92 1.39 -7.35 0.76
C GLN A 92 1.80 -7.93 -0.59
N VAL A 93 1.77 -7.11 -1.63
CA VAL A 93 2.03 -7.54 -3.01
C VAL A 93 3.18 -6.74 -3.57
N SER A 94 4.11 -7.39 -4.26
CA SER A 94 5.16 -6.75 -5.04
C SER A 94 4.89 -6.97 -6.52
N CYS A 95 4.87 -5.89 -7.28
CA CYS A 95 4.72 -5.89 -8.72
C CYS A 95 5.97 -5.24 -9.32
N ILE A 96 6.53 -5.85 -10.35
CA ILE A 96 7.77 -5.39 -10.98
C ILE A 96 7.44 -4.99 -12.41
N ASP A 97 7.68 -3.73 -12.75
CA ASP A 97 7.72 -3.29 -14.14
C ASP A 97 9.15 -3.40 -14.65
N CYS A 98 9.35 -4.19 -15.71
CA CYS A 98 10.61 -4.36 -16.43
C CYS A 98 10.46 -3.74 -17.82
N GLU A 99 11.21 -2.67 -18.09
CA GLU A 99 11.24 -1.96 -19.38
C GLU A 99 9.83 -1.57 -19.89
N GLY A 100 8.92 -1.19 -18.99
CA GLY A 100 7.55 -0.79 -19.30
C GLY A 100 6.53 -1.93 -19.33
N THR A 101 6.96 -3.17 -19.12
CA THR A 101 6.11 -4.37 -19.03
C THR A 101 5.92 -4.77 -17.58
N MET A 102 4.67 -4.84 -17.13
CA MET A 102 4.34 -5.30 -15.78
C MET A 102 4.45 -6.83 -15.73
N GLU A 103 5.43 -7.32 -14.99
CA GLU A 103 5.54 -8.73 -14.65
C GLU A 103 4.43 -9.15 -13.69
N ARG A 104 4.21 -10.46 -13.57
CA ARG A 104 3.22 -11.01 -12.64
C ARG A 104 3.53 -10.54 -11.21
N CYS A 105 2.51 -9.97 -10.55
CA CYS A 105 2.62 -9.57 -9.15
C CYS A 105 2.79 -10.81 -8.23
N LEU A 106 3.55 -10.65 -7.15
CA LEU A 106 3.87 -11.72 -6.21
C LEU A 106 3.45 -11.34 -4.78
N LEU A 107 2.90 -12.31 -4.05
CA LEU A 107 2.65 -12.17 -2.62
C LEU A 107 3.98 -12.09 -1.86
N LEU A 108 4.17 -11.02 -1.11
CA LEU A 108 5.28 -10.88 -0.19
C LEU A 108 4.99 -11.70 1.07
N LYS A 109 5.82 -12.72 1.32
CA LYS A 109 5.81 -13.42 2.61
C LYS A 109 6.26 -12.45 3.69
N GLN A 110 5.51 -12.36 4.78
CA GLN A 110 6.01 -11.71 5.99
C GLN A 110 7.18 -12.54 6.52
N THR A 111 8.42 -12.09 6.30
CA THR A 111 9.47 -12.36 7.27
C THR A 111 9.06 -11.60 8.52
N LYS A 112 8.68 -12.30 9.59
CA LYS A 112 8.58 -11.67 10.92
C LYS A 112 9.85 -10.84 11.08
N GLU A 113 9.71 -9.55 11.37
CA GLU A 113 10.84 -8.74 11.82
C GLU A 113 11.53 -9.55 12.91
N VAL A 114 12.74 -10.02 12.63
CA VAL A 114 13.60 -10.55 13.67
C VAL A 114 13.93 -9.31 14.48
N ASN A 115 13.21 -9.12 15.58
CA ASN A 115 13.61 -8.19 16.62
C ASN A 115 15.08 -8.48 16.90
N HIS A 116 15.95 -7.55 16.48
CA HIS A 116 17.35 -7.55 16.87
C HIS A 116 17.37 -7.25 18.37
N ILE A 117 17.09 -8.27 19.18
CA ILE A 117 17.51 -8.32 20.57
C ILE A 117 19.01 -8.55 20.49
N LEU A 118 19.75 -7.45 20.37
CA LEU A 118 21.16 -7.41 20.77
C LEU A 118 21.19 -7.58 22.29
N LEU A 119 21.21 -8.84 22.73
CA LEU A 119 21.81 -9.22 24.00
C LEU A 119 23.22 -9.66 23.68
N TYR A 120 24.19 -8.76 23.90
CA TYR A 120 25.53 -9.06 24.41
C TYR A 120 26.09 -7.78 25.03
#